data_AF-Q17LA5-F1
#
_entry.id   AF-Q17LA5-F1
#
_cell.length_a   1.000
_cell.length_b   1.000
_cell.length_c   1.000
_cell.angle_alpha   90.00
_cell.angle_beta   90.00
_cell.angle_gamma   90.00
#
_symmetry.space_group_name_H-M   'P 1'
#
loop_
_entity.id
_entity.type
_entity.pdbx_description
1 polymer ?
#
loop_
_entity_poly.entity_id
_entity_poly.type
_entity_poly.pdbx_seq_one_letter_code
_entity_poly.pdbx_strand_id
1 'polypeptide(L)'
;MQKIFIVLAIFGLGFASANLRSEMDELIEYLKMEEVREIYDWWITHDANVGEIYAFLQTAEANEAWVIITTGNPDLKEISDWALERGVELREYLNRIATVLGLTPLQPRALKNSAARSWATMMEEIRAVQDLDGAKARAAEFIADPTSEFGELHRMIAAEHHSIHTTFEDPAVRRVSNQLRAFGVDVDGFVERIYDWFGWDHSEH
;
A
#
# COMPACT_ATOMS: atom_id res chain seq x y z
N MET A 1 -10.16 17.54 3.56
CA MET A 1 -9.11 17.06 2.65
C MET A 1 -8.30 16.03 3.41
N GLN A 2 -8.68 14.74 3.38
CA GLN A 2 -8.01 13.72 4.21
C GLN A 2 -8.46 12.28 3.87
N LYS A 3 -8.11 11.68 2.71
CA LYS A 3 -8.60 10.31 2.39
C LYS A 3 -7.71 9.51 1.41
N ILE A 4 -6.52 9.02 1.80
CA ILE A 4 -5.75 7.98 1.04
C ILE A 4 -4.92 7.10 2.03
N PHE A 5 -5.45 6.82 3.21
CA PHE A 5 -4.60 6.52 4.37
C PHE A 5 -4.21 5.05 4.59
N ILE A 6 -4.78 4.09 3.88
CA ILE A 6 -4.68 2.69 4.34
C ILE A 6 -4.66 1.76 3.15
N VAL A 7 -3.64 1.85 2.28
CA VAL A 7 -3.40 0.81 1.26
C VAL A 7 -2.06 0.09 1.45
N LEU A 8 -1.15 0.62 2.28
CA LEU A 8 0.09 -0.07 2.67
C LEU A 8 0.17 -0.47 4.15
N ALA A 9 -0.63 0.10 5.04
CA ALA A 9 -0.48 -0.13 6.48
C ALA A 9 -1.17 -1.40 7.02
N ILE A 10 -2.08 -2.02 6.26
CA ILE A 10 -2.95 -3.06 6.82
C ILE A 10 -3.48 -4.04 5.78
N PHE A 11 -2.71 -5.05 5.34
CA PHE A 11 -3.31 -6.07 4.46
C PHE A 11 -2.68 -7.43 4.62
N GLY A 12 -3.35 -8.33 5.33
CA GLY A 12 -3.10 -9.75 5.24
C GLY A 12 -4.33 -10.66 5.37
N LEU A 13 -4.50 -11.61 4.44
CA LEU A 13 -5.53 -12.65 4.48
C LEU A 13 -4.96 -13.97 5.02
N GLY A 14 -5.54 -14.53 6.11
CA GLY A 14 -5.72 -15.98 6.21
C GLY A 14 -5.42 -16.68 7.55
N PHE A 15 -6.39 -16.68 8.47
CA PHE A 15 -6.69 -17.66 9.54
C PHE A 15 -5.61 -18.63 10.07
N ALA A 16 -5.11 -18.32 11.28
CA ALA A 16 -4.89 -19.20 12.44
C ALA A 16 -4.28 -18.33 13.57
N SER A 17 -4.88 -18.35 14.76
CA SER A 17 -4.69 -17.37 15.84
C SER A 17 -3.25 -17.20 16.40
N ALA A 18 -2.74 -15.98 16.30
CA ALA A 18 -1.92 -15.22 17.26
C ALA A 18 -2.35 -13.74 17.10
N ASN A 19 -2.34 -12.93 18.16
CA ASN A 19 -3.08 -11.65 18.27
C ASN A 19 -2.98 -10.77 17.00
N LEU A 20 -1.79 -10.64 16.43
CA LEU A 20 -1.51 -9.83 15.24
C LEU A 20 -2.34 -10.21 14.02
N ARG A 21 -2.50 -11.51 13.73
CA ARG A 21 -3.25 -11.95 12.56
C ARG A 21 -4.72 -11.55 12.66
N SER A 22 -5.32 -11.73 13.83
CA SER A 22 -6.72 -11.37 14.07
C SER A 22 -6.90 -9.86 13.94
N GLU A 23 -6.02 -9.08 14.54
CA GLU A 23 -6.05 -7.61 14.49
C GLU A 23 -5.89 -7.11 13.04
N MET A 24 -5.03 -7.74 12.24
CA MET A 24 -4.88 -7.45 10.81
C MET A 24 -6.12 -7.84 10.00
N ASP A 25 -6.69 -9.04 10.22
CA ASP A 25 -7.90 -9.50 9.53
C ASP A 25 -9.08 -8.54 9.80
N GLU A 26 -9.27 -8.08 11.04
CA GLU A 26 -10.30 -7.11 11.42
C GLU A 26 -10.18 -5.79 10.65
N LEU A 27 -8.95 -5.27 10.51
CA LEU A 27 -8.72 -4.00 9.83
C LEU A 27 -8.96 -4.08 8.33
N ILE A 28 -8.81 -5.27 7.72
CA ILE A 28 -9.04 -5.49 6.28
C ILE A 28 -10.51 -5.49 5.92
N GLU A 29 -11.40 -5.90 6.83
CA GLU A 29 -12.84 -5.91 6.57
C GLU A 29 -13.39 -4.52 6.20
N TYR A 30 -12.74 -3.46 6.70
CA TYR A 30 -13.03 -2.07 6.38
C TYR A 30 -12.62 -1.67 4.97
N LEU A 31 -11.69 -2.41 4.36
CA LEU A 31 -11.03 -2.04 3.10
C LEU A 31 -11.75 -2.62 1.88
N LYS A 32 -12.78 -3.45 2.10
CA LYS A 32 -13.69 -3.99 1.06
C LYS A 32 -12.95 -4.48 -0.18
N MET A 33 -11.94 -5.34 0.03
CA MET A 33 -10.99 -5.72 -1.01
C MET A 33 -11.60 -6.39 -2.25
N GLU A 34 -12.75 -7.06 -2.10
CA GLU A 34 -13.49 -7.61 -3.24
C GLU A 34 -14.08 -6.48 -4.11
N GLU A 35 -14.76 -5.49 -3.51
CA GLU A 35 -15.31 -4.33 -4.22
C GLU A 35 -14.21 -3.47 -4.84
N VAL A 36 -13.10 -3.26 -4.13
CA VAL A 36 -11.93 -2.55 -4.65
C VAL A 36 -11.37 -3.25 -5.89
N ARG A 37 -11.29 -4.59 -5.87
CA ARG A 37 -10.84 -5.37 -7.02
C ARG A 37 -11.78 -5.21 -8.21
N GLU A 38 -13.08 -5.27 -8.00
CA GLU A 38 -14.06 -5.10 -9.08
C GLU A 38 -13.96 -3.73 -9.76
N ILE A 39 -13.80 -2.67 -8.97
CA ILE A 39 -13.55 -1.31 -9.49
C ILE A 39 -12.25 -1.32 -10.31
N TYR A 40 -11.16 -1.83 -9.73
CA TYR A 40 -9.84 -1.81 -10.36
C TYR A 40 -9.81 -2.60 -11.69
N ASP A 41 -10.37 -3.81 -11.72
CA ASP A 41 -10.46 -4.68 -12.91
C ASP A 41 -11.27 -4.00 -14.03
N TRP A 42 -12.32 -3.26 -13.68
CA TRP A 42 -13.09 -2.47 -14.63
C TRP A 42 -12.23 -1.35 -15.23
N TRP A 43 -11.57 -0.54 -14.40
CA TRP A 43 -10.81 0.61 -14.86
C TRP A 43 -9.60 0.24 -15.73
N ILE A 44 -8.84 -0.82 -15.40
CA ILE A 44 -7.73 -1.29 -16.24
C ILE A 44 -8.20 -1.66 -17.66
N THR A 45 -9.40 -2.22 -17.77
CA THR A 45 -9.91 -2.74 -19.05
C THR A 45 -10.72 -1.72 -19.84
N HIS A 46 -11.16 -0.62 -19.22
CA HIS A 46 -12.04 0.38 -19.85
C HIS A 46 -11.40 1.77 -19.98
N ASP A 47 -10.33 2.07 -19.25
CA ASP A 47 -9.65 3.36 -19.30
C ASP A 47 -8.19 3.23 -19.76
N ALA A 48 -7.84 3.98 -20.81
CA ALA A 48 -6.52 3.90 -21.42
C ALA A 48 -5.40 4.45 -20.52
N ASN A 49 -5.67 5.47 -19.69
CA ASN A 49 -4.66 6.04 -18.80
C ASN A 49 -4.43 5.13 -17.59
N VAL A 50 -5.48 4.54 -17.01
CA VAL A 50 -5.32 3.52 -15.97
C VAL A 50 -4.60 2.30 -16.52
N GLY A 51 -4.95 1.85 -17.74
CA GLY A 51 -4.25 0.76 -18.42
C GLY A 51 -2.76 1.05 -18.70
N GLU A 52 -2.39 2.30 -18.98
CA GLU A 52 -1.00 2.72 -19.17
C GLU A 52 -0.20 2.72 -17.85
N ILE A 53 -0.78 3.26 -16.78
CA ILE A 53 -0.20 3.20 -15.42
C ILE A 53 0.00 1.73 -15.02
N TYR A 54 -1.02 0.91 -15.24
CA TYR A 54 -0.97 -0.52 -15.00
C TYR A 54 0.17 -1.20 -15.75
N ALA A 55 0.31 -0.94 -17.05
CA ALA A 55 1.37 -1.50 -17.88
C ALA A 55 2.76 -1.07 -17.40
N PHE A 56 2.92 0.18 -16.97
CA PHE A 56 4.16 0.67 -16.36
C PHE A 56 4.49 -0.08 -15.06
N LEU A 57 3.51 -0.34 -14.21
CA LEU A 57 3.69 -1.10 -12.97
C LEU A 57 4.13 -2.56 -13.22
N GLN A 58 3.88 -3.13 -14.41
CA GLN A 58 4.38 -4.46 -14.80
C GLN A 58 5.85 -4.47 -15.27
N THR A 59 6.50 -3.32 -15.37
CA THR A 59 7.88 -3.25 -15.90
C THR A 59 8.90 -3.80 -14.90
N ALA A 60 10.06 -4.22 -15.42
CA ALA A 60 11.17 -4.66 -14.57
C ALA A 60 11.66 -3.55 -13.63
N GLU A 61 11.58 -2.28 -14.06
CA GLU A 61 11.93 -1.11 -13.24
C GLU A 61 10.96 -0.92 -12.07
N ALA A 62 9.65 -1.03 -12.32
CA ALA A 62 8.64 -0.99 -11.25
C ALA A 62 8.82 -2.15 -10.26
N ASN A 63 9.11 -3.36 -10.77
CA ASN A 63 9.38 -4.52 -9.93
C ASN A 63 10.67 -4.37 -9.11
N GLU A 64 11.73 -3.78 -9.68
CA GLU A 64 12.97 -3.50 -8.94
C GLU A 64 12.71 -2.54 -7.78
N ALA A 65 12.02 -1.42 -8.02
CA ALA A 65 11.64 -0.48 -6.97
C ALA A 65 10.78 -1.16 -5.89
N TRP A 66 9.82 -2.00 -6.29
CA TRP A 66 9.00 -2.78 -5.37
C TRP A 66 9.83 -3.69 -4.46
N VAL A 67 10.79 -4.43 -5.02
CA VAL A 67 11.69 -5.30 -4.26
C VAL A 67 12.52 -4.49 -3.26
N ILE A 68 13.01 -3.31 -3.65
CA ILE A 68 13.76 -2.40 -2.77
C ILE A 68 12.88 -1.94 -1.59
N ILE A 69 11.66 -1.47 -1.88
CA ILE A 69 10.70 -1.00 -0.87
C ILE A 69 10.31 -2.11 0.12
N THR A 70 10.21 -3.36 -0.34
CA THR A 70 9.60 -4.45 0.44
C THR A 70 10.61 -5.41 1.07
N THR A 71 11.80 -5.55 0.48
CA THR A 71 12.79 -6.57 0.88
C THR A 71 14.24 -6.08 0.82
N GLY A 72 14.49 -4.87 0.32
CA GLY A 72 15.83 -4.29 0.22
C GLY A 72 16.39 -3.82 1.56
N ASN A 73 15.55 -3.74 2.58
CA ASN A 73 15.86 -3.16 3.88
C ASN A 73 16.06 -4.26 4.95
N PRO A 74 17.28 -4.42 5.50
CA PRO A 74 17.56 -5.39 6.57
C PRO A 74 16.71 -5.19 7.83
N ASP A 75 16.38 -3.94 8.18
CA ASP A 75 15.61 -3.62 9.38
C ASP A 75 14.15 -4.10 9.21
N LEU A 76 13.61 -3.96 8.01
CA LEU A 76 12.30 -4.53 7.65
C LEU A 76 12.29 -6.06 7.64
N LYS A 77 13.45 -6.70 7.50
CA LYS A 77 13.55 -8.17 7.60
C LYS A 77 13.31 -8.63 9.04
N GLU A 78 13.85 -7.94 10.04
CA GLU A 78 13.64 -8.30 11.45
C GLU A 78 12.17 -8.15 11.84
N ILE A 79 11.52 -7.08 11.38
CA ILE A 79 10.07 -6.87 11.53
C ILE A 79 9.28 -7.99 10.84
N SER A 80 9.71 -8.40 9.64
CA SER A 80 9.08 -9.48 8.88
C SER A 80 9.20 -10.83 9.58
N ASP A 81 10.36 -11.15 10.17
CA ASP A 81 10.56 -12.39 10.92
C ASP A 81 9.69 -12.40 12.19
N TRP A 82 9.63 -11.26 12.91
CA TRP A 82 8.78 -11.09 14.10
C TRP A 82 7.29 -11.28 13.77
N ALA A 83 6.84 -10.75 12.64
CA ALA A 83 5.46 -10.91 12.17
C ALA A 83 5.17 -12.36 11.75
N LEU A 84 6.13 -13.02 11.08
CA LEU A 84 5.99 -14.40 10.63
C LEU A 84 5.79 -15.37 11.81
N GLU A 85 6.50 -15.16 12.93
CA GLU A 85 6.29 -15.93 14.17
C GLU A 85 4.86 -15.80 14.72
N ARG A 86 4.16 -14.72 14.38
CA ARG A 86 2.77 -14.43 14.75
C ARG A 86 1.77 -14.79 13.65
N GLY A 87 2.22 -15.58 12.68
CA GLY A 87 1.42 -16.02 11.54
C GLY A 87 1.24 -14.94 10.47
N VAL A 88 1.97 -13.84 10.49
CA VAL A 88 1.81 -12.78 9.51
C VAL A 88 3.01 -12.78 8.56
N GLU A 89 2.84 -13.39 7.37
CA GLU A 89 3.85 -13.32 6.32
C GLU A 89 3.73 -11.99 5.55
N LEU A 90 4.38 -10.93 6.08
CA LEU A 90 4.34 -9.58 5.49
C LEU A 90 4.67 -9.55 3.99
N ARG A 91 5.55 -10.45 3.52
CA ARG A 91 5.88 -10.55 2.10
C ARG A 91 4.75 -11.14 1.26
N GLU A 92 4.13 -12.24 1.69
CA GLU A 92 2.97 -12.80 0.98
C GLU A 92 1.84 -11.79 0.92
N TYR A 93 1.66 -11.04 2.00
CA TYR A 93 0.73 -9.93 2.11
C TYR A 93 0.99 -8.81 1.12
N LEU A 94 2.20 -8.29 1.07
CA LEU A 94 2.60 -7.30 0.07
C LEU A 94 2.42 -7.85 -1.36
N ASN A 95 2.71 -9.13 -1.59
CA ASN A 95 2.52 -9.76 -2.91
C ASN A 95 1.04 -10.00 -3.28
N ARG A 96 0.15 -10.22 -2.31
CA ARG A 96 -1.30 -10.30 -2.57
C ARG A 96 -1.86 -8.93 -2.89
N ILE A 97 -1.41 -7.86 -2.22
CA ILE A 97 -1.73 -6.48 -2.59
C ILE A 97 -1.26 -6.21 -4.02
N ALA A 98 -0.01 -6.54 -4.31
CA ALA A 98 0.56 -6.46 -5.65
C ALA A 98 -0.35 -7.18 -6.67
N THR A 99 -0.82 -8.39 -6.36
CA THR A 99 -1.72 -9.17 -7.22
C THR A 99 -3.11 -8.53 -7.39
N VAL A 100 -3.70 -7.94 -6.34
CA VAL A 100 -5.01 -7.26 -6.40
C VAL A 100 -4.91 -5.93 -7.15
N LEU A 101 -3.79 -5.22 -7.01
CA LEU A 101 -3.40 -4.08 -7.84
C LEU A 101 -2.82 -4.56 -9.21
N GLY A 102 -2.98 -5.84 -9.51
CA GLY A 102 -2.70 -6.47 -10.80
C GLY A 102 -1.24 -6.48 -11.25
N LEU A 103 -0.25 -6.54 -10.36
CA LEU A 103 1.15 -6.95 -10.64
C LEU A 103 1.28 -8.42 -11.12
N THR A 104 0.22 -8.97 -11.71
CA THR A 104 0.14 -10.25 -12.41
C THR A 104 -0.42 -9.99 -13.81
N PRO A 105 0.12 -10.61 -14.88
CA PRO A 105 -0.12 -10.12 -16.24
C PRO A 105 -1.58 -10.28 -16.68
N LEU A 106 -2.29 -9.16 -16.86
CA LEU A 106 -3.44 -9.08 -17.76
C LEU A 106 -2.96 -8.61 -19.13
N GLN A 107 -3.41 -9.29 -20.19
CA GLN A 107 -3.05 -8.88 -21.56
C GLN A 107 -3.71 -7.54 -21.88
N PRO A 108 -2.94 -6.47 -22.18
CA PRO A 108 -3.51 -5.18 -22.46
C PRO A 108 -4.27 -5.20 -23.80
N ARG A 109 -5.53 -4.75 -23.79
CA ARG A 109 -6.21 -4.35 -25.02
C ARG A 109 -5.88 -2.88 -25.30
N ALA A 110 -5.42 -2.60 -26.51
CA ALA A 110 -5.16 -1.23 -26.94
C ALA A 110 -6.47 -0.43 -27.02
N LEU A 111 -6.65 0.52 -26.10
CA LEU A 111 -7.76 1.48 -26.12
C LEU A 111 -7.24 2.89 -26.40
N LYS A 112 -8.00 3.67 -27.18
CA LYS A 112 -7.69 5.06 -27.54
C LYS A 112 -8.70 6.02 -26.92
N ASN A 113 -8.26 6.81 -25.95
CA ASN A 113 -8.53 8.24 -25.71
C ASN A 113 -8.40 8.59 -24.23
N SER A 114 -8.00 9.84 -23.99
CA SER A 114 -7.47 10.35 -22.73
C SER A 114 -8.47 11.20 -21.94
N ALA A 115 -8.31 11.17 -20.62
CA ALA A 115 -8.18 12.38 -19.82
C ALA A 115 -7.32 12.05 -18.59
N ALA A 116 -6.42 12.93 -18.20
CA ALA A 116 -5.57 12.83 -17.01
C ALA A 116 -6.35 12.90 -15.66
N ARG A 117 -7.63 12.51 -15.67
CA ARG A 117 -8.54 12.51 -14.53
C ARG A 117 -9.05 11.11 -14.16
N SER A 118 -8.81 10.09 -14.98
CA SER A 118 -9.37 8.75 -14.74
C SER A 118 -8.74 8.02 -13.55
N TRP A 119 -7.42 8.14 -13.34
CA TRP A 119 -6.78 7.59 -12.14
C TRP A 119 -7.35 8.18 -10.85
N ALA A 120 -7.49 9.51 -10.79
CA ALA A 120 -8.06 10.18 -9.62
C ALA A 120 -9.51 9.75 -9.37
N THR A 121 -10.33 9.64 -10.41
CA THR A 121 -11.72 9.17 -10.31
C THR A 121 -11.80 7.70 -9.87
N MET A 122 -10.98 6.81 -10.43
CA MET A 122 -10.88 5.43 -9.95
C MET A 122 -10.54 5.38 -8.45
N MET A 123 -9.56 6.19 -8.02
CA MET A 123 -9.18 6.27 -6.61
C MET A 123 -10.30 6.86 -5.74
N GLU A 124 -11.14 7.76 -6.26
CA GLU A 124 -12.33 8.26 -5.56
C GLU A 124 -13.39 7.16 -5.39
N GLU A 125 -13.62 6.34 -6.42
CA GLU A 125 -14.53 5.18 -6.36
C GLU A 125 -14.04 4.13 -5.36
N ILE A 126 -12.74 3.78 -5.40
CA ILE A 126 -12.11 2.89 -4.43
C ILE A 126 -12.29 3.42 -2.99
N ARG A 127 -12.11 4.73 -2.78
CA ARG A 127 -12.33 5.33 -1.44
C ARG A 127 -13.79 5.34 -1.01
N ALA A 128 -14.72 5.36 -1.96
CA ALA A 128 -16.15 5.42 -1.64
C ALA A 128 -16.66 4.08 -1.09
N VAL A 129 -16.03 2.96 -1.47
CA VAL A 129 -16.37 1.63 -0.94
C VAL A 129 -15.65 1.31 0.37
N GLN A 130 -14.49 1.92 0.62
CA GLN A 130 -13.71 1.70 1.82
C GLN A 130 -14.22 2.50 3.03
N ASP A 131 -14.28 1.86 4.20
CA ASP A 131 -14.48 2.53 5.49
C ASP A 131 -13.14 2.88 6.14
N LEU A 132 -12.43 3.84 5.53
CA LEU A 132 -11.13 4.29 6.01
C LEU A 132 -11.20 4.95 7.39
N ASP A 133 -12.33 5.57 7.74
CA ASP A 133 -12.49 6.22 9.04
C ASP A 133 -12.68 5.17 10.14
N GLY A 134 -13.46 4.11 9.88
CA GLY A 134 -13.58 2.95 10.76
C GLY A 134 -12.26 2.19 10.93
N ALA A 135 -11.52 1.95 9.84
CA ALA A 135 -10.21 1.32 9.89
C ALA A 135 -9.20 2.12 10.73
N LYS A 136 -9.17 3.46 10.59
CA LYS A 136 -8.33 4.33 11.43
C LYS A 136 -8.72 4.27 12.90
N ALA A 137 -10.01 4.31 13.19
CA ALA A 137 -10.49 4.25 14.57
C ALA A 137 -10.07 2.92 15.21
N ARG A 138 -10.25 1.80 14.50
CA ARG A 138 -9.87 0.48 14.98
C ARG A 138 -8.35 0.34 15.15
N ALA A 139 -7.56 0.85 14.20
CA ALA A 139 -6.12 0.83 14.30
C ALA A 139 -5.61 1.71 15.47
N ALA A 140 -6.26 2.85 15.74
CA ALA A 140 -5.94 3.68 16.90
C ALA A 140 -6.22 2.98 18.23
N GLU A 141 -7.29 2.20 18.32
CA GLU A 141 -7.58 1.35 19.49
C GLU A 141 -6.46 0.32 19.73
N PHE A 142 -6.02 -0.36 18.68
CA PHE A 142 -4.89 -1.29 18.76
C PHE A 142 -3.58 -0.60 19.15
N ILE A 143 -3.26 0.55 18.55
CA ILE A 143 -2.04 1.30 18.87
C ILE A 143 -2.05 1.76 20.35
N ALA A 144 -3.21 2.13 20.88
CA ALA A 144 -3.36 2.56 22.27
C ALA A 144 -3.33 1.38 23.28
N ASP A 145 -3.63 0.16 22.83
CA ASP A 145 -3.58 -1.03 23.68
C ASP A 145 -2.14 -1.57 23.78
N PRO A 146 -1.50 -1.55 24.97
CA PRO A 146 -0.14 -2.06 25.14
C PRO A 146 -0.02 -3.58 24.94
N THR A 147 -1.14 -4.31 24.88
CA THR A 147 -1.18 -5.76 24.63
C THR A 147 -1.42 -6.11 23.16
N SER A 148 -1.72 -5.12 22.33
CA SER A 148 -1.92 -5.31 20.90
C SER A 148 -0.60 -5.62 20.18
N GLU A 149 -0.62 -6.66 19.35
CA GLU A 149 0.54 -6.97 18.51
C GLU A 149 0.55 -6.07 17.27
N PHE A 150 -0.60 -5.64 16.75
CA PHE A 150 -0.68 -4.60 15.72
C PHE A 150 -0.09 -3.28 16.24
N GLY A 151 -0.41 -2.90 17.48
CA GLY A 151 0.21 -1.74 18.12
C GLY A 151 1.72 -1.86 18.23
N GLU A 152 2.24 -3.07 18.50
CA GLU A 152 3.68 -3.32 18.53
C GLU A 152 4.32 -3.26 17.14
N LEU A 153 3.68 -3.86 16.12
CA LEU A 153 4.11 -3.76 14.73
C LEU A 153 4.19 -2.30 14.27
N HIS A 154 3.18 -1.50 14.62
CA HIS A 154 3.17 -0.06 14.32
C HIS A 154 4.39 0.65 14.92
N ARG A 155 4.69 0.40 16.20
CA ARG A 155 5.86 0.99 16.88
C ARG A 155 7.18 0.53 16.29
N MET A 156 7.31 -0.76 15.96
CA MET A 156 8.51 -1.31 15.32
C MET A 156 8.76 -0.62 13.98
N ILE A 157 7.74 -0.48 13.14
CA ILE A 157 7.87 0.23 11.85
C ILE A 157 8.15 1.72 12.07
N ALA A 158 7.48 2.36 13.04
CA ALA A 158 7.71 3.78 13.35
C ALA A 158 9.16 4.06 13.76
N ALA A 159 9.83 3.11 14.42
CA ALA A 159 11.24 3.22 14.79
C ALA A 159 12.18 3.21 13.57
N GLU A 160 11.77 2.59 12.47
CA GLU A 160 12.56 2.47 11.24
C GLU A 160 12.44 3.66 10.28
N HIS A 161 12.07 4.84 10.79
CA HIS A 161 11.88 6.05 10.00
C HIS A 161 13.03 6.32 9.02
N HIS A 162 14.26 6.36 9.54
CA HIS A 162 15.44 6.67 8.72
C HIS A 162 15.66 5.65 7.59
N SER A 163 15.45 4.37 7.91
CA SER A 163 15.65 3.26 6.99
C SER A 163 14.60 3.29 5.87
N ILE A 164 13.35 3.57 6.23
CA ILE A 164 12.23 3.74 5.28
C ILE A 164 12.41 5.02 4.44
N HIS A 165 12.82 6.13 5.04
CA HIS A 165 13.12 7.37 4.34
C HIS A 165 14.20 7.14 3.27
N THR A 166 15.33 6.54 3.65
CA THR A 166 16.45 6.23 2.74
C THR A 166 16.00 5.34 1.58
N THR A 167 15.07 4.42 1.84
CA THR A 167 14.47 3.56 0.81
C THR A 167 13.67 4.37 -0.21
N PHE A 168 12.94 5.42 0.20
CA PHE A 168 12.26 6.34 -0.71
C PHE A 168 13.23 7.23 -1.51
N GLU A 169 14.44 7.46 -0.99
CA GLU A 169 15.49 8.20 -1.68
C GLU A 169 16.25 7.38 -2.73
N ASP A 170 16.10 6.05 -2.73
CA ASP A 170 16.78 5.16 -3.66
C ASP A 170 16.53 5.59 -5.12
N PRO A 171 17.56 5.62 -5.98
CA PRO A 171 17.42 6.08 -7.36
C PRO A 171 16.37 5.29 -8.17
N ALA A 172 16.21 3.98 -7.97
CA ALA A 172 15.19 3.19 -8.65
C ALA A 172 13.79 3.56 -8.16
N VAL A 173 13.63 3.72 -6.85
CA VAL A 173 12.36 4.15 -6.24
C VAL A 173 11.97 5.56 -6.69
N ARG A 174 12.94 6.49 -6.75
CA ARG A 174 12.73 7.86 -7.27
C ARG A 174 12.33 7.87 -8.74
N ARG A 175 12.94 7.04 -9.59
CA ARG A 175 12.56 6.96 -11.02
C ARG A 175 11.11 6.52 -11.18
N VAL A 176 10.71 5.46 -10.49
CA VAL A 176 9.33 4.96 -10.51
C VAL A 176 8.35 6.00 -9.97
N SER A 177 8.69 6.63 -8.85
CA SER A 177 7.88 7.67 -8.23
C SER A 177 7.68 8.86 -9.18
N ASN A 178 8.74 9.32 -9.85
CA ASN A 178 8.66 10.41 -10.83
C ASN A 178 7.78 10.05 -12.03
N GLN A 179 7.87 8.81 -12.51
CA GLN A 179 7.03 8.35 -13.60
C GLN A 179 5.55 8.27 -13.19
N LEU A 180 5.25 7.82 -11.97
CA LEU A 180 3.90 7.83 -11.41
C LEU A 180 3.36 9.26 -11.28
N ARG A 181 4.17 10.22 -10.80
CA ARG A 181 3.81 11.65 -10.79
C ARG A 181 3.49 12.17 -12.19
N ALA A 182 4.28 11.78 -13.20
CA ALA A 182 4.06 12.16 -14.59
C ALA A 182 2.72 11.61 -15.15
N PHE A 183 2.25 10.47 -14.65
CA PHE A 183 0.94 9.93 -14.96
C PHE A 183 -0.22 10.60 -14.19
N GLY A 184 0.07 11.51 -13.26
CA GLY A 184 -0.93 12.19 -12.43
C GLY A 184 -1.26 11.46 -11.12
N VAL A 185 -0.44 10.50 -10.70
CA VAL A 185 -0.57 9.85 -9.39
C VAL A 185 -0.05 10.80 -8.30
N ASP A 186 -0.86 11.01 -7.25
CA ASP A 186 -0.49 11.78 -6.05
C ASP A 186 0.50 11.01 -5.16
N VAL A 187 1.75 10.91 -5.61
CA VAL A 187 2.84 10.25 -4.88
C VAL A 187 3.24 11.06 -3.65
N ASP A 188 3.31 12.39 -3.77
CA ASP A 188 3.78 13.25 -2.69
C ASP A 188 2.80 13.24 -1.52
N GLY A 189 1.50 13.42 -1.79
CA GLY A 189 0.50 13.25 -0.75
C GLY A 189 0.53 11.84 -0.15
N PHE A 190 0.88 10.81 -0.93
CA PHE A 190 0.95 9.44 -0.42
C PHE A 190 2.06 9.29 0.61
N VAL A 191 3.24 9.85 0.33
CA VAL A 191 4.37 9.88 1.25
C VAL A 191 4.02 10.70 2.50
N GLU A 192 3.47 11.91 2.37
CA GLU A 192 3.05 12.75 3.50
C GLU A 192 2.13 11.99 4.47
N ARG A 193 1.21 11.19 3.94
CA ARG A 193 0.27 10.43 4.77
C ARG A 193 0.90 9.26 5.50
N ILE A 194 1.94 8.64 4.94
CA ILE A 194 2.75 7.65 5.66
C ILE A 194 3.45 8.33 6.84
N TYR A 195 4.03 9.51 6.60
CA TYR A 195 4.70 10.29 7.62
C TYR A 195 3.75 10.67 8.75
N ASP A 196 2.57 11.22 8.42
CA ASP A 196 1.53 11.53 9.39
C ASP A 196 1.09 10.30 10.20
N TRP A 197 0.96 9.13 9.55
CA TRP A 197 0.50 7.91 10.20
C TRP A 197 1.49 7.37 11.25
N PHE A 198 2.78 7.48 10.98
CA PHE A 198 3.83 7.05 11.91
C PHE A 198 4.33 8.19 12.82
N GLY A 199 3.82 9.41 12.64
CA GLY A 199 4.23 10.58 13.42
C GLY A 199 5.66 11.04 13.11
N TRP A 200 6.14 10.82 11.89
CA TRP A 200 7.47 11.20 11.45
C TRP A 200 7.54 12.70 11.10
N ASP A 201 8.73 13.29 11.32
CA ASP A 201 8.97 14.69 10.98
C ASP A 201 9.12 14.84 9.46
N HIS A 202 8.46 15.85 8.92
CA HIS A 202 8.48 16.19 7.51
C HIS A 202 9.73 17.01 7.12
N SER A 203 10.53 17.45 8.10
CA SER A 203 11.74 18.26 7.88
C SER A 203 12.88 17.50 7.18
N GLU A 204 12.75 16.18 7.02
CA GLU A 204 13.67 15.34 6.25
C GLU A 204 13.26 15.22 4.76
N HIS A 205 12.20 15.90 4.30
CA HIS A 205 11.77 15.96 2.90
C HIS A 205 12.35 17.13 2.08
#